data_AF-F1DRJ8-F1
#
_entry.id   AF-F1DRJ8-F1
#
_cell.length_a   1.000
_cell.length_b   1.000
_cell.length_c   1.000
_cell.angle_alpha   90.00
_cell.angle_beta   90.00
_cell.angle_gamma   90.00
#
_symmetry.space_group_name_H-M   'P 1'
#
loop_
_entity.id
_entity.type
_entity.pdbx_description
1 polymer ?
#
loop_
_entity_poly.entity_id
_entity_poly.type
_entity_poly.pdbx_seq_one_letter_code
_entity_poly.pdbx_strand_id
1 'polypeptide(L)'
;LSHNTEVEDKVASWWDYGYQTTAMANRTVIVDNNTWNNTHIATVGTAMSSPEKAAWEIFNSLDVKYVLVVFGGLIGYPSDDINKFLWMVRIGGGVFPHIKEQDYLKDGNYR
;
A
#
# COMPACT_ATOMS: atom_id res chain seq x y z
N LEU A 1 -15.61 -3.21 7.14
CA LEU A 1 -15.56 -2.40 5.91
C LEU A 1 -16.93 -2.37 5.22
N SER A 2 -17.46 -3.48 4.73
CA SER A 2 -18.71 -3.53 3.95
C SER A 2 -19.96 -2.91 4.58
N HIS A 3 -20.13 -3.01 5.90
CA HIS A 3 -21.37 -2.61 6.59
C HIS A 3 -21.33 -1.25 7.29
N ASN A 4 -20.15 -0.64 7.42
CA ASN A 4 -19.94 0.55 8.28
C ASN A 4 -19.20 1.69 7.58
N THR A 5 -19.08 1.64 6.26
CA THR A 5 -18.49 2.72 5.44
C THR A 5 -19.43 3.06 4.30
N GLU A 6 -19.31 4.25 3.72
CA GLU A 6 -20.13 4.61 2.56
C GLU A 6 -19.75 3.74 1.37
N VAL A 7 -20.71 3.52 0.45
CA VAL A 7 -20.50 2.66 -0.73
C VAL A 7 -19.42 3.24 -1.65
N GLU A 8 -19.36 4.57 -1.75
CA GLU A 8 -18.39 5.32 -2.57
C GLU A 8 -17.03 5.53 -1.90
N ASP A 9 -16.88 5.13 -0.62
CA ASP A 9 -15.60 5.28 0.07
C ASP A 9 -14.51 4.42 -0.59
N LYS A 10 -13.40 5.06 -0.97
CA LYS A 10 -12.25 4.38 -1.58
C LYS A 10 -11.29 3.87 -0.52
N VAL A 11 -10.82 2.65 -0.74
CA VAL A 11 -9.88 1.95 0.14
C VAL A 11 -8.56 1.75 -0.60
N ALA A 12 -7.46 2.22 -0.01
CA ALA A 12 -6.12 1.88 -0.47
C ALA A 12 -5.59 0.66 0.30
N SER A 13 -5.02 -0.29 -0.42
CA SER A 13 -4.32 -1.46 0.12
C SER A 13 -3.16 -1.80 -0.78
N TRP A 14 -2.27 -2.69 -0.33
CA TRP A 14 -1.31 -3.31 -1.24
C TRP A 14 -2.05 -4.13 -2.32
N TRP A 15 -1.43 -4.26 -3.50
CA TRP A 15 -2.07 -4.82 -4.70
C TRP A 15 -2.52 -6.27 -4.53
N ASP A 16 -1.83 -7.05 -3.70
CA ASP A 16 -2.19 -8.43 -3.33
C ASP A 16 -3.64 -8.57 -2.86
N TYR A 17 -4.16 -7.54 -2.18
CA TYR A 17 -5.47 -7.56 -1.53
C TYR A 17 -6.58 -6.93 -2.36
N GLY A 18 -6.28 -6.39 -3.54
CA GLY A 18 -7.24 -5.63 -4.35
C GLY A 18 -8.50 -6.44 -4.69
N TYR A 19 -8.34 -7.66 -5.20
CA TYR A 19 -9.48 -8.54 -5.51
C TYR A 19 -10.27 -8.97 -4.28
N GLN A 20 -9.58 -9.30 -3.18
CA GLN A 20 -10.24 -9.72 -1.94
C GLN A 20 -11.05 -8.58 -1.34
N THR A 21 -10.51 -7.36 -1.35
CA THR A 21 -11.19 -6.17 -0.86
C THR A 21 -12.43 -5.87 -1.71
N THR A 22 -12.33 -5.91 -3.03
CA THR A 22 -13.50 -5.73 -3.90
C THR A 22 -14.55 -6.82 -3.67
N ALA A 23 -14.14 -8.09 -3.60
CA ALA A 23 -15.08 -9.22 -3.47
C ALA A 23 -15.76 -9.30 -2.10
N MET A 24 -15.03 -9.02 -1.01
CA MET A 24 -15.52 -9.18 0.36
C MET A 24 -16.08 -7.87 0.94
N ALA A 25 -15.40 -6.74 0.70
CA ALA A 25 -15.83 -5.45 1.22
C ALA A 25 -16.79 -4.71 0.28
N ASN A 26 -16.85 -5.06 -1.02
CA ASN A 26 -17.62 -4.35 -2.04
C ASN A 26 -17.35 -2.84 -1.99
N ARG A 27 -16.08 -2.45 -2.09
CA ARG A 27 -15.60 -1.07 -2.11
C ARG A 27 -14.65 -0.83 -3.27
N THR A 28 -14.62 0.41 -3.74
CA THR A 28 -13.67 0.86 -4.77
C THR A 28 -12.25 0.80 -4.23
N VAL A 29 -11.37 0.08 -4.93
CA VAL A 29 -9.95 -0.02 -4.61
C VAL A 29 -9.11 0.81 -5.57
N ILE A 30 -8.02 1.40 -5.07
CA ILE A 30 -7.12 2.26 -5.87
C ILE A 30 -6.21 1.45 -6.79
N VAL A 31 -5.75 0.29 -6.30
CA VAL A 31 -4.89 -0.63 -7.06
C VAL A 31 -5.49 -2.02 -6.98
N ASP A 32 -5.50 -2.71 -8.12
CA ASP A 32 -5.96 -4.09 -8.24
C ASP A 32 -4.82 -5.03 -8.65
N ASN A 33 -5.11 -6.33 -8.59
CA ASN A 33 -4.14 -7.39 -8.85
C ASN A 33 -3.99 -7.67 -10.37
N ASN A 34 -4.51 -6.79 -11.25
CA ASN A 34 -4.32 -6.91 -12.70
C ASN A 34 -3.01 -6.28 -13.19
N THR A 35 -2.29 -5.55 -12.33
CA THR A 35 -0.93 -5.03 -12.53
C THR A 35 -0.61 -4.37 -13.88
N TRP A 36 -1.63 -3.88 -14.57
CA TRP A 36 -1.52 -3.30 -15.91
C TRP A 36 -0.90 -1.89 -15.92
N ASN A 37 -1.03 -1.16 -14.80
CA ASN A 37 -0.47 0.17 -14.63
C ASN A 37 0.52 0.21 -13.47
N ASN A 38 1.78 -0.09 -13.78
CA ASN A 38 2.88 -0.10 -12.82
C ASN A 38 3.08 1.25 -12.11
N THR A 39 2.77 2.36 -12.78
CA THR A 39 2.83 3.71 -12.18
C THR A 39 1.84 3.83 -11.04
N HIS A 40 0.64 3.25 -11.16
CA HIS A 40 -0.37 3.30 -10.10
C HIS A 40 0.06 2.50 -8.87
N ILE A 41 0.62 1.30 -9.07
CA ILE A 41 1.20 0.49 -8.00
C ILE A 41 2.35 1.24 -7.32
N ALA A 42 3.22 1.87 -8.12
CA ALA A 42 4.32 2.66 -7.60
C ALA A 42 3.83 3.86 -6.78
N THR A 43 2.76 4.55 -7.18
CA THR A 43 2.17 5.64 -6.39
C THR A 43 1.70 5.17 -5.02
N VAL A 44 1.00 4.03 -4.95
CA VAL A 44 0.60 3.45 -3.65
C VAL A 44 1.81 2.98 -2.85
N GLY A 45 2.80 2.34 -3.49
CA GLY A 45 4.04 1.92 -2.83
C GLY A 45 4.83 3.11 -2.26
N THR A 46 4.89 4.23 -3.00
CA THR A 46 5.48 5.49 -2.53
C THR A 46 4.69 6.08 -1.37
N ALA A 47 3.36 6.09 -1.42
CA ALA A 47 2.55 6.57 -0.30
C ALA A 47 2.76 5.72 0.96
N MET A 48 2.80 4.39 0.84
CA MET A 48 3.01 3.46 1.95
C MET A 48 4.43 3.51 2.54
N SER A 49 5.41 3.99 1.78
CA SER A 49 6.81 4.13 2.22
C SER A 49 7.22 5.56 2.56
N SER A 50 6.36 6.55 2.37
CA SER A 50 6.67 7.95 2.62
C SER A 50 6.34 8.38 4.06
N PRO A 51 6.99 9.45 4.58
CA PRO A 51 6.53 10.11 5.80
C PRO A 51 5.07 10.58 5.68
N GLU A 52 4.37 10.65 6.82
CA GLU A 52 2.92 10.90 6.88
C GLU A 52 2.44 12.08 6.04
N LYS A 53 3.18 13.20 6.04
CA LYS A 53 2.80 14.38 5.25
C LYS A 53 2.74 14.08 3.74
N ALA A 54 3.78 13.47 3.20
CA ALA A 54 3.84 13.13 1.78
C ALA A 54 2.86 12.02 1.41
N ALA A 55 2.74 11.00 2.28
CA ALA A 55 1.76 9.93 2.14
C ALA A 55 0.32 10.49 2.10
N TRP A 56 0.01 11.43 3.00
CA TRP A 56 -1.30 12.08 3.07
C TRP A 56 -1.60 12.89 1.81
N GLU A 57 -0.64 13.67 1.29
CA GLU A 57 -0.81 14.42 0.04
C GLU A 57 -1.17 13.49 -1.13
N ILE A 58 -0.49 12.34 -1.23
CA ILE A 58 -0.78 11.33 -2.26
C ILE A 58 -2.17 10.72 -2.05
N PHE A 59 -2.49 10.20 -0.86
CA PHE A 59 -3.79 9.58 -0.60
C PHE A 59 -4.96 10.56 -0.75
N ASN A 60 -4.78 11.82 -0.34
CA ASN A 60 -5.77 12.87 -0.53
C ASN A 60 -5.98 13.20 -2.01
N SER A 61 -4.91 13.24 -2.82
CA SER A 61 -5.02 13.45 -4.27
C SER A 61 -5.76 12.33 -5.00
N LEU A 62 -5.75 11.12 -4.43
CA LEU A 62 -6.45 9.93 -4.94
C LEU A 62 -7.85 9.75 -4.33
N ASP A 63 -8.27 10.68 -3.47
CA ASP A 63 -9.56 10.65 -2.76
C ASP A 63 -9.75 9.34 -1.96
N VAL A 64 -8.68 8.91 -1.28
CA VAL A 64 -8.67 7.73 -0.42
C VAL A 64 -9.25 8.08 0.95
N LYS A 65 -10.21 7.27 1.41
CA LYS A 65 -10.86 7.42 2.72
C LYS A 65 -10.30 6.48 3.77
N TYR A 66 -9.94 5.26 3.39
CA TYR A 66 -9.40 4.26 4.30
C TYR A 66 -8.14 3.62 3.73
N VAL A 67 -7.22 3.27 4.62
CA VAL A 67 -6.02 2.51 4.30
C VAL A 67 -6.08 1.18 5.05
N LEU A 68 -5.94 0.08 4.31
CA LEU A 68 -5.92 -1.28 4.85
C LEU A 68 -4.47 -1.80 4.86
N VAL A 69 -4.02 -2.21 6.04
CA VAL A 69 -2.70 -2.82 6.28
C VAL A 69 -2.90 -4.12 7.05
N VAL A 70 -2.29 -5.19 6.59
CA VAL A 70 -2.28 -6.50 7.24
C VAL A 70 -1.07 -6.58 8.17
N PHE A 71 -1.33 -6.72 9.47
CA PHE A 71 -0.29 -6.85 10.49
C PHE A 71 -0.35 -8.22 11.16
N GLY A 72 0.75 -8.98 11.07
CA GLY A 72 0.84 -10.37 11.53
C GLY A 72 1.57 -10.56 12.87
N GLY A 73 2.07 -9.49 13.48
CA GLY A 73 3.06 -9.56 14.56
C GLY A 73 2.61 -10.28 15.84
N LEU A 74 1.30 -10.32 16.13
CA LEU A 74 0.78 -11.00 17.33
C LEU A 74 0.75 -12.53 17.19
N ILE A 75 0.37 -13.02 16.01
CA ILE A 75 0.14 -14.46 15.75
C ILE A 75 1.28 -15.10 14.96
N GLY A 76 2.31 -14.32 14.63
CA GLY A 76 3.44 -14.77 13.82
C GLY A 76 3.05 -15.06 12.37
N TYR A 77 2.13 -14.28 11.78
CA TYR A 77 1.74 -14.47 10.38
C TYR A 77 2.81 -13.88 9.44
N PRO A 78 3.52 -14.71 8.65
CA PRO A 78 4.70 -14.27 7.90
C PRO A 78 4.36 -13.49 6.61
N SER A 79 3.12 -13.56 6.12
CA SER A 79 2.71 -12.87 4.87
C SER A 79 2.05 -11.50 5.15
N ASP A 80 2.54 -10.81 6.17
CA ASP A 80 2.09 -9.48 6.54
C ASP A 80 2.75 -8.38 5.70
N ASP A 81 2.25 -7.16 5.81
CA ASP A 81 2.73 -6.04 4.98
C ASP A 81 4.14 -5.57 5.37
N ILE A 82 4.60 -5.88 6.58
CA ILE A 82 5.97 -5.56 7.02
C ILE A 82 7.00 -6.40 6.26
N ASN A 83 6.74 -7.70 6.06
CA ASN A 83 7.62 -8.56 5.27
C ASN A 83 7.60 -8.22 3.77
N LYS A 84 6.51 -7.59 3.29
CA LYS A 84 6.38 -7.12 1.90
C LYS A 84 6.88 -5.69 1.70
N PHE A 85 7.17 -4.95 2.77
CA PHE A 85 7.46 -3.52 2.71
C PHE A 85 8.59 -3.15 1.75
N LEU A 86 9.67 -3.93 1.70
CA LEU A 86 10.77 -3.68 0.76
C LEU A 86 10.33 -3.76 -0.71
N TRP A 87 9.32 -4.56 -1.06
CA TRP A 87 8.75 -4.55 -2.41
C TRP A 87 8.05 -3.23 -2.71
N MET A 88 7.34 -2.66 -1.74
CA MET A 88 6.69 -1.36 -1.87
C MET A 88 7.71 -0.26 -2.15
N VAL A 89 8.82 -0.27 -1.38
CA VAL A 89 9.94 0.68 -1.54
C VAL A 89 10.60 0.54 -2.91
N ARG A 90 10.88 -0.69 -3.35
CA ARG A 90 11.51 -0.95 -4.66
C ARG A 90 10.64 -0.53 -5.84
N ILE A 91 9.35 -0.86 -5.80
CA ILE A 91 8.42 -0.50 -6.88
C ILE A 91 8.17 1.01 -6.89
N GLY A 92 7.96 1.63 -5.73
CA GLY A 92 7.82 3.08 -5.59
C GLY A 92 9.07 3.82 -6.06
N GLY A 93 10.25 3.42 -5.57
CA GLY A 93 11.54 4.01 -5.93
C GLY A 93 11.94 3.84 -7.41
N GLY A 94 11.44 2.79 -8.07
CA GLY A 94 11.64 2.57 -9.50
C GLY A 94 10.98 3.63 -10.39
N VAL A 95 9.89 4.25 -9.92
CA VAL A 95 9.17 5.33 -10.64
C VAL A 95 9.48 6.70 -10.02
N PHE A 96 9.63 6.76 -8.70
CA PHE A 96 9.81 7.99 -7.93
C PHE A 96 11.17 7.98 -7.20
N PRO A 97 12.22 8.60 -7.78
CA PRO A 97 13.61 8.45 -7.30
C PRO A 97 13.93 9.03 -5.91
N HIS A 98 12.98 9.75 -5.29
CA HIS A 98 13.15 10.29 -3.95
C HIS A 98 13.01 9.22 -2.86
N ILE A 99 12.41 8.06 -3.18
CA ILE A 99 12.40 6.87 -2.33
C ILE A 99 13.59 6.00 -2.72
N LYS A 100 14.47 5.71 -1.76
CA LYS A 100 15.65 4.88 -1.97
C LYS A 100 15.65 3.73 -0.99
N GLU A 101 15.81 2.51 -1.49
CA GLU A 101 15.85 1.29 -0.66
C GLU A 101 16.92 1.38 0.45
N GLN A 102 18.07 1.97 0.15
CA GLN A 102 19.18 2.11 1.10
C GLN A 102 18.80 2.87 2.38
N ASP A 103 17.84 3.81 2.29
CA ASP A 103 17.41 4.60 3.44
C ASP A 103 16.60 3.76 4.46
N TYR A 104 16.14 2.57 4.06
CA TYR A 104 15.38 1.62 4.89
C TYR A 104 16.21 0.42 5.36
N LEU A 105 17.51 0.38 5.03
CA LEU A 105 18.41 -0.69 5.40
C LEU A 105 19.43 -0.19 6.42
N LYS A 106 19.70 -1.02 7.43
CA LYS A 106 20.80 -0.83 8.37
C LYS A 106 21.90 -1.84 8.07
N ASP A 107 23.07 -1.36 7.65
CA ASP A 107 24.21 -2.21 7.25
C ASP A 107 23.84 -3.24 6.16
N GLY A 108 22.97 -2.83 5.22
CA GLY A 108 22.46 -3.69 4.15
C GLY A 108 21.39 -4.71 4.58
N ASN A 109 20.95 -4.68 5.84
CA ASN A 109 19.91 -5.56 6.38
C ASN A 109 18.66 -4.79 6.76
N TYR A 110 17.49 -5.39 6.54
CA TYR A 110 16.21 -4.89 7.03
C TYR A 110 15.96 -5.43 8.45
N ARG A 111 15.90 -4.55 9.44
CA ARG A 111 15.83 -4.88 10.87
C ARG A 111 15.08 -3.83 11.67
#